data_AF-A0A0W0YH68-F1
#
_entry.id   AF-A0A0W0YH68-F1
#
_cell.length_a   1.000
_cell.length_b   1.000
_cell.length_c   1.000
_cell.angle_alpha   90.00
_cell.angle_beta   90.00
_cell.angle_gamma   90.00
#
_symmetry.space_group_name_H-M   'P 1'
#
loop_
_entity.id
_entity.type
_entity.pdbx_description
1 polymer ?
#
loop_
_entity_poly.entity_id
_entity_poly.type
_entity_poly.pdbx_seq_one_letter_code
_entity_poly.pdbx_strand_id
1 'polypeptide(L)'
;MKRTSERQESYPKFYAKKNIQQLKEEFKKRISNVLHEYPNKSAAIRLSKELKFATNFRNILELVISAEPGSINVVICNQLLKKIKDYPLTLFIFNEAKSSRLADAITFTSFIDAALFTNHTDAAKECYNSHFQFHLPIHKNSPNHFTIDFHGASFGTAWFTLHALAQSPELNYTLIIGKSSHSKLGQAPAVQSALDLFAKEHQEAISLQKNQFNTGVTFFKKLQPIDISKTINKAWSGHLLAENRQLNLT
;
A
#
# COMPACT_ATOMS: atom_id res chain seq x y z
N MET A 1 -19.40 24.39 -15.48
CA MET A 1 -19.69 23.78 -16.80
C MET A 1 -18.43 23.86 -17.66
N LYS A 2 -17.99 22.71 -18.20
CA LYS A 2 -16.89 22.47 -19.17
C LYS A 2 -15.44 22.83 -18.79
N ARG A 3 -14.73 21.88 -18.15
CA ARG A 3 -13.28 21.66 -18.33
C ARG A 3 -12.93 20.18 -18.10
N THR A 4 -13.48 19.28 -18.91
CA THR A 4 -13.09 17.86 -18.96
C THR A 4 -13.48 17.27 -20.32
N SER A 5 -12.67 17.49 -21.35
CA SER A 5 -12.74 16.66 -22.57
C SER A 5 -11.52 16.73 -23.52
N GLU A 6 -10.46 17.49 -23.24
CA GLU A 6 -9.36 17.69 -24.23
C GLU A 6 -7.97 17.27 -23.74
N ARG A 7 -7.87 16.15 -23.01
CA ARG A 7 -6.57 15.46 -22.81
C ARG A 7 -6.73 13.97 -23.12
N GLN A 8 -7.07 13.67 -24.36
CA GLN A 8 -7.06 12.29 -24.85
C GLN A 8 -6.13 12.04 -26.04
N GLU A 9 -5.40 13.03 -26.54
CA GLU A 9 -4.54 12.81 -27.70
C GLU A 9 -3.11 13.31 -27.46
N SER A 10 -2.21 12.36 -27.32
CA SER A 10 -0.85 12.36 -27.88
C SER A 10 0.05 11.43 -27.05
N TYR A 11 -0.27 10.13 -27.03
CA TYR A 11 0.79 9.14 -26.89
C TYR A 11 1.06 8.59 -28.29
N PRO A 12 2.33 8.54 -28.72
CA PRO A 12 2.66 8.08 -30.06
C PRO A 12 2.08 6.68 -30.27
N LYS A 13 1.41 6.47 -31.42
CA LYS A 13 0.82 5.19 -31.87
C LYS A 13 1.82 4.01 -31.96
N PHE A 14 3.06 4.20 -31.51
CA PHE A 14 4.17 3.26 -31.56
C PHE A 14 3.90 1.93 -30.85
N TYR A 15 3.12 1.95 -29.75
CA TYR A 15 2.88 0.75 -28.95
C TYR A 15 1.55 0.05 -29.25
N ALA A 16 0.69 0.62 -30.10
CA ALA A 16 -0.64 0.08 -30.40
C ALA A 16 -0.63 -1.37 -30.93
N LYS A 17 0.48 -1.81 -31.52
CA LYS A 17 0.65 -3.17 -32.07
C LYS A 17 1.20 -4.19 -31.07
N LYS A 18 1.76 -3.75 -29.92
CA LYS A 18 2.36 -4.69 -28.95
C LYS A 18 1.29 -5.33 -28.08
N ASN A 19 1.44 -6.62 -27.79
CA ASN A 19 0.62 -7.28 -26.79
C ASN A 19 1.09 -6.90 -25.37
N ILE A 20 0.27 -7.21 -24.36
CA ILE A 20 0.58 -6.86 -22.96
C ILE A 20 1.89 -7.51 -22.49
N GLN A 21 2.18 -8.75 -22.89
CA GLN A 21 3.40 -9.43 -22.46
C GLN A 21 4.66 -8.73 -23.00
N GLN A 22 4.64 -8.31 -24.27
CA GLN A 22 5.73 -7.53 -24.87
C GLN A 22 5.93 -6.19 -24.13
N LEU A 23 4.84 -5.51 -23.78
CA LEU A 23 4.92 -4.27 -23.01
C LEU A 23 5.50 -4.51 -21.61
N LYS A 24 5.15 -5.62 -20.94
CA LYS A 24 5.74 -5.98 -19.64
C LYS A 24 7.26 -6.15 -19.73
N GLU A 25 7.75 -6.83 -20.77
CA GLU A 25 9.19 -7.04 -20.92
C GLU A 25 9.93 -5.74 -21.26
N GLU A 26 9.35 -4.86 -22.07
CA GLU A 26 9.94 -3.54 -22.33
C GLU A 26 9.91 -2.63 -21.11
N PHE A 27 8.83 -2.69 -20.34
CA PHE A 27 8.72 -1.99 -19.07
C PHE A 27 9.83 -2.43 -18.12
N LYS A 28 10.05 -3.75 -17.96
CA LYS A 28 11.14 -4.28 -17.12
C LYS A 28 12.50 -3.76 -17.57
N LYS A 29 12.80 -3.86 -18.87
CA LYS A 29 14.04 -3.33 -19.44
C LYS A 29 14.21 -1.84 -19.15
N ARG A 30 13.13 -1.05 -19.27
CA ARG A 30 13.17 0.39 -19.01
C ARG A 30 13.49 0.67 -17.55
N ILE A 31 12.84 -0.01 -16.61
CA ILE A 31 13.08 0.16 -15.17
C ILE A 31 14.55 -0.18 -14.82
N SER A 32 15.05 -1.33 -15.26
CA SER A 32 16.44 -1.73 -14.97
C SER A 32 17.47 -0.76 -15.54
N ASN A 33 17.23 -0.21 -16.73
CA ASN A 33 18.18 0.72 -17.34
C ASN A 33 18.22 2.07 -16.62
N VAL A 34 17.06 2.59 -16.19
CA VAL A 34 16.93 3.99 -15.73
C VAL A 34 17.27 4.17 -14.26
N LEU A 35 17.11 3.16 -13.41
CA LEU A 35 17.41 3.30 -11.98
C LEU A 35 18.91 3.51 -11.69
N HIS A 36 19.76 3.36 -12.71
CA HIS A 36 21.19 3.65 -12.67
C HIS A 36 21.57 4.99 -13.32
N GLU A 37 20.61 5.71 -13.91
CA GLU A 37 20.84 7.01 -14.56
C GLU A 37 20.81 8.17 -13.55
N TYR A 38 21.46 9.29 -13.90
CA TYR A 38 21.40 10.51 -13.08
C TYR A 38 19.95 11.03 -12.97
N PRO A 39 19.44 11.31 -11.76
CA PRO A 39 18.06 11.72 -11.57
C PRO A 39 17.72 13.03 -12.31
N ASN A 40 16.65 13.01 -13.11
CA ASN A 40 16.07 14.19 -13.74
C ASN A 40 14.77 14.57 -13.02
N LYS A 41 14.88 15.51 -12.08
CA LYS A 41 13.75 15.94 -11.23
C LYS A 41 12.55 16.44 -12.04
N SER A 42 12.80 17.20 -13.12
CA SER A 42 11.74 17.76 -13.96
C SER A 42 10.99 16.66 -14.73
N ALA A 43 11.72 15.70 -15.28
CA ALA A 43 11.13 14.54 -15.95
C ALA A 43 10.34 13.65 -14.97
N ALA A 44 10.88 13.40 -13.77
CA ALA A 44 10.19 12.65 -12.73
C ALA A 44 8.88 13.33 -12.30
N ILE A 45 8.87 14.67 -12.17
CA ILE A 45 7.65 15.42 -11.86
C ILE A 45 6.60 15.29 -12.98
N ARG A 46 7.01 15.36 -14.25
CA ARG A 46 6.09 15.15 -15.39
C ARG A 46 5.49 13.75 -15.35
N LEU A 47 6.33 12.72 -15.29
CA LEU A 47 5.89 11.32 -15.24
C LEU A 47 4.97 11.07 -14.04
N SER A 48 5.29 11.60 -12.86
CA SER A 48 4.42 11.46 -11.68
C SER A 48 3.04 12.07 -11.90
N LYS A 49 2.95 13.24 -12.55
CA LYS A 49 1.67 13.89 -12.84
C LYS A 49 0.84 13.07 -13.82
N GLU A 50 1.47 12.47 -14.83
CA GLU A 50 0.80 11.61 -15.80
C GLU A 50 0.33 10.30 -15.16
N LEU A 51 1.20 9.64 -14.38
CA LEU A 51 0.88 8.43 -13.64
C LEU A 51 -0.28 8.65 -12.66
N LYS A 52 -0.37 9.83 -12.03
CA LYS A 52 -1.48 10.15 -11.11
C LYS A 52 -2.84 9.88 -11.75
N PHE A 53 -3.03 10.28 -13.01
CA PHE A 53 -4.28 10.12 -13.75
C PHE A 53 -4.37 8.82 -14.56
N ALA A 54 -3.26 8.10 -14.72
CA ALA A 54 -3.26 6.80 -15.37
C ALA A 54 -3.93 5.74 -14.47
N THR A 55 -5.01 5.16 -14.99
CA THR A 55 -5.79 4.08 -14.34
C THR A 55 -5.71 2.77 -15.12
N ASN A 56 -5.56 2.83 -16.44
CA ASN A 56 -5.44 1.65 -17.29
C ASN A 56 -4.03 1.06 -17.21
N PHE A 57 -3.94 -0.26 -16.99
CA PHE A 57 -2.66 -0.98 -16.87
C PHE A 57 -1.76 -0.79 -18.08
N ARG A 58 -2.29 -0.88 -19.30
CA ARG A 58 -1.52 -0.66 -20.53
C ARG A 58 -0.93 0.75 -20.58
N ASN A 59 -1.75 1.76 -20.29
CA ASN A 59 -1.31 3.15 -20.31
C ASN A 59 -0.18 3.40 -19.30
N ILE A 60 -0.25 2.76 -18.12
CA ILE A 60 0.84 2.84 -17.13
C ILE A 60 2.14 2.26 -17.71
N LEU A 61 2.08 1.10 -18.37
CA LEU A 61 3.27 0.51 -18.99
C LEU A 61 3.84 1.42 -20.09
N GLU A 62 2.99 1.89 -21.00
CA GLU A 62 3.41 2.74 -22.13
C GLU A 62 4.01 4.08 -21.66
N LEU A 63 3.43 4.68 -20.60
CA LEU A 63 3.96 5.88 -19.95
C LEU A 63 5.39 5.67 -19.46
N VAL A 64 5.63 4.59 -18.72
CA VAL A 64 6.95 4.31 -18.17
C VAL A 64 7.95 3.96 -19.26
N ILE A 65 7.56 3.14 -20.24
CA ILE A 65 8.42 2.77 -21.37
C ILE A 65 8.88 4.02 -22.13
N SER A 66 7.96 4.98 -22.33
CA SER A 66 8.22 6.21 -23.10
C SER A 66 8.82 7.34 -22.26
N ALA A 67 8.99 7.15 -20.95
CA ALA A 67 9.44 8.20 -20.07
C ALA A 67 10.89 8.60 -20.38
N GLU A 68 11.23 9.87 -20.15
CA GLU A 68 12.58 10.40 -20.40
C GLU A 68 13.64 9.76 -19.48
N PRO A 69 14.91 9.67 -19.91
CA PRO A 69 16.02 9.26 -19.04
C PRO A 69 16.08 10.02 -17.72
N GLY A 70 16.40 9.30 -16.64
CA GLY A 70 16.45 9.82 -15.27
C GLY A 70 15.08 10.17 -14.65
N SER A 71 13.95 9.90 -15.33
CA SER A 71 12.62 10.21 -14.78
C SER A 71 12.16 9.24 -13.70
N ILE A 72 12.70 8.03 -13.66
CA ILE A 72 12.27 6.97 -12.74
C ILE A 72 13.15 7.02 -11.50
N ASN A 73 12.55 7.41 -10.38
CA ASN A 73 13.18 7.45 -9.06
C ASN A 73 12.28 6.76 -8.02
N VAL A 74 12.69 6.79 -6.75
CA VAL A 74 11.93 6.19 -5.63
C VAL A 74 10.46 6.64 -5.60
N VAL A 75 10.17 7.90 -5.91
CA VAL A 75 8.79 8.43 -5.93
C VAL A 75 7.95 7.78 -7.03
N ILE A 76 8.54 7.55 -8.20
CA ILE A 76 7.88 6.84 -9.31
C ILE A 76 7.71 5.36 -8.97
N CYS A 77 8.74 4.69 -8.44
CA CYS A 77 8.64 3.31 -7.98
C CYS A 77 7.49 3.13 -6.98
N ASN A 78 7.39 4.01 -5.98
CA ASN A 78 6.33 3.99 -4.97
C ASN A 78 4.93 4.21 -5.59
N GLN A 79 4.80 5.04 -6.62
CA GLN A 79 3.53 5.20 -7.35
C GLN A 79 3.16 3.95 -8.16
N LEU A 80 4.16 3.33 -8.81
CA LEU A 80 3.95 2.12 -9.60
C LEU A 80 3.53 0.95 -8.73
N LEU A 81 4.19 0.72 -7.58
CA LEU A 81 3.81 -0.32 -6.61
C LEU A 81 2.34 -0.17 -6.15
N LYS A 82 1.86 1.06 -5.95
CA LYS A 82 0.47 1.31 -5.55
C LYS A 82 -0.53 1.01 -6.67
N LYS A 83 -0.15 1.27 -7.92
CA LYS A 83 -1.05 1.23 -9.09
C LYS A 83 -1.05 -0.12 -9.81
N ILE A 84 0.08 -0.79 -9.88
CA ILE A 84 0.21 -2.08 -10.58
C ILE A 84 -0.37 -3.19 -9.71
N LYS A 85 -1.39 -3.86 -10.24
CA LYS A 85 -2.05 -5.03 -9.62
C LYS A 85 -1.60 -6.34 -10.26
N ASP A 86 -0.34 -6.38 -10.69
CA ASP A 86 0.32 -7.54 -11.29
C ASP A 86 1.52 -7.91 -10.43
N TYR A 87 1.37 -8.97 -9.62
CA TYR A 87 2.39 -9.32 -8.64
C TYR A 87 3.80 -9.54 -9.24
N PRO A 88 3.97 -10.24 -10.38
CA PRO A 88 5.30 -10.39 -10.98
C PRO A 88 5.99 -9.05 -11.29
N LEU A 89 5.25 -8.06 -11.80
CA LEU A 89 5.80 -6.72 -12.00
C LEU A 89 6.03 -5.98 -10.69
N THR A 90 5.11 -6.08 -9.72
CA THR A 90 5.27 -5.47 -8.40
C THR A 90 6.54 -5.97 -7.70
N LEU A 91 6.76 -7.27 -7.70
CA LEU A 91 7.96 -7.90 -7.14
C LEU A 91 9.22 -7.45 -7.88
N PHE A 92 9.16 -7.39 -9.21
CA PHE A 92 10.27 -6.89 -10.02
C PHE A 92 10.63 -5.44 -9.66
N ILE A 93 9.66 -4.52 -9.67
CA ILE A 93 9.90 -3.09 -9.33
C ILE A 93 10.49 -2.95 -7.94
N PHE A 94 9.98 -3.71 -6.98
CA PHE A 94 10.46 -3.70 -5.61
C PHE A 94 11.92 -4.18 -5.51
N ASN A 95 12.25 -5.28 -6.17
CA ASN A 95 13.61 -5.83 -6.18
C ASN A 95 14.60 -4.90 -6.87
N GLU A 96 14.21 -4.27 -7.98
CA GLU A 96 15.05 -3.28 -8.68
C GLU A 96 15.27 -2.01 -7.82
N ALA A 97 14.24 -1.54 -7.11
CA ALA A 97 14.39 -0.43 -6.18
C ALA A 97 15.33 -0.78 -5.01
N LYS A 98 15.25 -2.02 -4.50
CA LYS A 98 16.15 -2.52 -3.45
C LYS A 98 17.59 -2.67 -3.94
N SER A 99 17.81 -3.32 -5.08
CA SER A 99 19.15 -3.54 -5.64
C SER A 99 19.85 -2.22 -5.96
N SER A 100 19.08 -1.22 -6.39
CA SER A 100 19.55 0.14 -6.67
C SER A 100 19.69 1.01 -5.42
N ARG A 101 19.44 0.48 -4.21
CA ARG A 101 19.46 1.22 -2.93
C ARG A 101 18.56 2.46 -2.90
N LEU A 102 17.46 2.41 -3.67
CA LEU A 102 16.43 3.45 -3.71
C LEU A 102 15.26 3.14 -2.79
N ALA A 103 15.09 1.89 -2.38
CA ALA A 103 13.98 1.48 -1.53
C ALA A 103 14.04 2.16 -0.16
N ASP A 104 12.98 2.90 0.16
CA ASP A 104 12.77 3.54 1.47
C ASP A 104 11.58 2.89 2.21
N ALA A 105 11.26 3.38 3.41
CA ALA A 105 10.12 2.89 4.17
C ALA A 105 8.80 2.95 3.38
N ILE A 106 8.62 3.95 2.51
CA ILE A 106 7.44 4.06 1.64
C ILE A 106 7.45 2.97 0.57
N THR A 107 8.62 2.58 0.04
CA THR A 107 8.77 1.45 -0.87
C THR A 107 8.37 0.13 -0.23
N PHE A 108 8.88 -0.16 0.98
CA PHE A 108 8.52 -1.39 1.70
C PHE A 108 7.04 -1.45 2.04
N THR A 109 6.47 -0.38 2.60
CA THR A 109 5.02 -0.32 2.89
C THR A 109 4.16 -0.48 1.63
N SER A 110 4.54 0.15 0.52
CA SER A 110 3.81 0.05 -0.75
C SER A 110 3.88 -1.37 -1.33
N PHE A 111 5.02 -2.05 -1.20
CA PHE A 111 5.16 -3.44 -1.61
C PHE A 111 4.32 -4.38 -0.74
N ILE A 112 4.32 -4.21 0.59
CA ILE A 112 3.49 -5.00 1.50
C ILE A 112 2.02 -4.91 1.09
N ASP A 113 1.50 -3.70 0.91
CA ASP A 113 0.13 -3.48 0.47
C ASP A 113 -0.13 -4.15 -0.89
N ALA A 114 0.75 -3.96 -1.87
CA ALA A 114 0.57 -4.51 -3.22
C ALA A 114 0.61 -6.05 -3.24
N ALA A 115 1.51 -6.67 -2.48
CA ALA A 115 1.60 -8.12 -2.32
C ALA A 115 0.34 -8.67 -1.63
N LEU A 116 -0.11 -8.00 -0.56
CA LEU A 116 -1.34 -8.38 0.16
C LEU A 116 -2.58 -8.27 -0.74
N PHE A 117 -2.73 -7.18 -1.49
CA PHE A 117 -3.86 -6.99 -2.42
C PHE A 117 -3.83 -7.89 -3.65
N THR A 118 -2.73 -8.60 -3.87
CA THR A 118 -2.60 -9.60 -4.94
C THR A 118 -2.57 -11.03 -4.39
N ASN A 119 -2.95 -11.25 -3.13
CA ASN A 119 -2.97 -12.55 -2.43
C ASN A 119 -1.60 -13.21 -2.25
N HIS A 120 -0.51 -12.45 -2.25
CA HIS A 120 0.84 -12.95 -1.98
C HIS A 120 1.22 -12.65 -0.52
N THR A 121 0.41 -13.19 0.40
CA THR A 121 0.48 -12.85 1.82
C THR A 121 1.79 -13.26 2.48
N ASP A 122 2.39 -14.37 2.07
CA ASP A 122 3.69 -14.82 2.59
C ASP A 122 4.81 -13.82 2.26
N ALA A 123 4.86 -13.33 1.02
CA ALA A 123 5.82 -12.30 0.62
C ALA A 123 5.59 -10.96 1.33
N ALA A 124 4.32 -10.59 1.53
CA ALA A 124 3.96 -9.40 2.29
C ALA A 124 4.41 -9.52 3.76
N LYS A 125 4.19 -10.69 4.38
CA LYS A 125 4.58 -11.00 5.76
C LYS A 125 6.10 -11.06 5.93
N GLU A 126 6.82 -11.66 5.00
CA GLU A 126 8.28 -11.71 5.00
C GLU A 126 8.87 -10.29 4.93
N CYS A 127 8.33 -9.46 4.02
CA CYS A 127 8.72 -8.05 3.90
C CYS A 127 8.43 -7.28 5.20
N TYR A 128 7.26 -7.48 5.79
CA TYR A 128 6.89 -6.87 7.07
C TYR A 128 7.84 -7.30 8.21
N ASN A 129 8.11 -8.59 8.36
CA ASN A 129 8.98 -9.12 9.41
C ASN A 129 10.41 -8.58 9.30
N SER A 130 10.93 -8.48 8.07
CA SER A 130 12.30 -8.01 7.83
C SER A 130 12.49 -6.49 8.01
N HIS A 131 11.45 -5.67 7.86
CA HIS A 131 11.60 -4.20 7.81
C HIS A 131 10.74 -3.40 8.80
N PHE A 132 9.66 -3.98 9.35
CA PHE A 132 8.72 -3.23 10.20
C PHE A 132 8.45 -3.84 11.56
N GLN A 133 8.63 -5.15 11.75
CA GLN A 133 8.31 -5.82 13.02
C GLN A 133 8.98 -5.18 14.24
N PHE A 134 10.14 -4.52 14.06
CA PHE A 134 10.89 -3.85 15.13
C PHE A 134 10.84 -2.31 15.08
N HIS A 135 10.09 -1.71 14.14
CA HIS A 135 10.19 -0.27 13.83
C HIS A 135 8.92 0.52 14.17
N LEU A 136 7.91 -0.14 14.73
CA LEU A 136 6.74 0.59 15.22
C LEU A 136 7.10 1.33 16.51
N PRO A 137 6.77 2.62 16.64
CA PRO A 137 6.94 3.35 17.88
C PRO A 137 5.97 2.81 18.93
N ILE A 138 6.42 1.80 19.67
CA ILE A 138 5.72 1.23 20.81
C ILE A 138 6.20 1.97 22.06
N HIS A 139 5.32 2.78 22.64
CA HIS A 139 5.57 3.48 23.90
C HIS A 139 4.97 2.69 25.05
N LYS A 140 5.80 2.19 25.96
CA LYS A 140 5.32 1.55 27.19
C LYS A 140 4.86 2.63 28.16
N ASN A 141 3.56 2.68 28.43
CA ASN A 141 2.99 3.64 29.38
C ASN A 141 2.92 3.06 30.80
N SER A 142 2.63 1.76 30.90
CA SER A 142 2.58 1.01 32.17
C SER A 142 2.92 -0.48 31.93
N PRO A 143 3.07 -1.32 32.98
CA PRO A 143 3.39 -2.74 32.81
C PRO A 143 2.47 -3.49 31.84
N ASN A 144 1.19 -3.11 31.77
CA ASN A 144 0.15 -3.78 30.99
C ASN A 144 -0.53 -2.87 29.95
N HIS A 145 0.09 -1.73 29.61
CA HIS A 145 -0.48 -0.75 28.69
C HIS A 145 0.59 -0.09 27.81
N PHE A 146 0.38 -0.18 26.50
CA PHE A 146 1.31 0.32 25.50
C PHE A 146 0.57 1.24 24.52
N THR A 147 1.23 2.27 24.02
CA THR A 147 0.73 3.10 22.92
C THR A 147 1.48 2.73 21.65
N ILE A 148 0.75 2.62 20.54
CA ILE A 148 1.30 2.37 19.22
C ILE A 148 0.86 3.50 18.31
N ASP A 149 1.83 4.15 17.68
CA ASP A 149 1.55 5.19 16.70
C ASP A 149 1.53 4.62 15.28
N PHE A 150 0.36 4.65 14.65
CA PHE A 150 0.13 4.26 13.26
C PHE A 150 0.15 5.45 12.28
N HIS A 151 0.57 6.65 12.70
CA HIS A 151 0.72 7.77 11.77
C HIS A 151 1.64 7.37 10.60
N GLY A 152 1.11 7.49 9.38
CA GLY A 152 1.84 7.11 8.16
C GLY A 152 1.91 5.61 7.88
N ALA A 153 1.31 4.76 8.72
CA ALA A 153 1.19 3.34 8.43
C ALA A 153 0.25 3.10 7.24
N SER A 154 0.61 2.10 6.44
CA SER A 154 -0.22 1.59 5.35
C SER A 154 -1.23 0.58 5.88
N PHE A 155 -2.16 0.16 5.03
CA PHE A 155 -3.15 -0.85 5.41
C PHE A 155 -2.47 -2.18 5.79
N GLY A 156 -1.54 -2.68 4.96
CA GLY A 156 -0.88 -3.96 5.17
C GLY A 156 0.08 -3.94 6.36
N THR A 157 0.76 -2.81 6.62
CA THR A 157 1.58 -2.68 7.83
C THR A 157 0.73 -2.66 9.10
N ALA A 158 -0.38 -1.90 9.12
CA ALA A 158 -1.32 -1.94 10.22
C ALA A 158 -1.92 -3.34 10.44
N TRP A 159 -2.28 -4.02 9.34
CA TRP A 159 -2.79 -5.38 9.36
C TRP A 159 -1.84 -6.36 10.08
N PHE A 160 -0.60 -6.47 9.61
CA PHE A 160 0.38 -7.37 10.23
C PHE A 160 0.74 -6.96 11.66
N THR A 161 0.73 -5.65 11.95
CA THR A 161 0.91 -5.16 13.31
C THR A 161 -0.17 -5.71 14.23
N LEU A 162 -1.45 -5.56 13.89
CA LEU A 162 -2.57 -6.02 14.71
C LEU A 162 -2.48 -7.54 14.98
N HIS A 163 -2.11 -8.32 13.97
CA HIS A 163 -1.86 -9.76 14.16
C HIS A 163 -0.68 -10.05 15.09
N ALA A 164 0.41 -9.28 15.02
CA ALA A 164 1.52 -9.42 15.95
C ALA A 164 1.10 -9.08 17.40
N LEU A 165 0.32 -8.00 17.59
CA LEU A 165 -0.20 -7.61 18.90
C LEU A 165 -1.14 -8.66 19.49
N ALA A 166 -1.94 -9.30 18.64
CA ALA A 166 -2.84 -10.38 19.02
C ALA A 166 -2.10 -11.60 19.60
N GLN A 167 -0.91 -11.88 19.08
CA GLN A 167 -0.03 -12.95 19.58
C GLN A 167 0.74 -12.55 20.84
N SER A 168 0.88 -11.25 21.09
CA SER A 168 1.66 -10.71 22.20
C SER A 168 1.03 -11.03 23.56
N PRO A 169 1.81 -11.26 24.63
CA PRO A 169 1.27 -11.51 25.98
C PRO A 169 0.54 -10.31 26.57
N GLU A 170 0.86 -9.09 26.13
CA GLU A 170 0.26 -7.85 26.59
C GLU A 170 -1.23 -7.78 26.24
N LEU A 171 -2.01 -7.22 27.16
CA LEU A 171 -3.46 -7.27 27.09
C LEU A 171 -4.11 -5.98 26.55
N ASN A 172 -3.43 -4.83 26.65
CA ASN A 172 -4.06 -3.54 26.35
C ASN A 172 -3.13 -2.61 25.57
N TYR A 173 -3.68 -2.02 24.51
CA TYR A 173 -2.99 -1.06 23.68
C TYR A 173 -3.86 0.18 23.41
N THR A 174 -3.21 1.34 23.37
CA THR A 174 -3.77 2.57 22.79
C THR A 174 -3.22 2.70 21.38
N LEU A 175 -4.10 2.64 20.38
CA LEU A 175 -3.74 2.76 18.98
C LEU A 175 -4.00 4.19 18.52
N ILE A 176 -2.95 4.91 18.13
CA ILE A 176 -3.05 6.23 17.51
C ILE A 176 -3.14 6.00 16.01
N ILE A 177 -4.36 6.02 15.47
CA ILE A 177 -4.67 5.79 14.05
C ILE A 177 -4.36 7.05 13.22
N GLY A 178 -4.33 8.20 13.90
CA GLY A 178 -4.17 9.52 13.30
C GLY A 178 -5.48 10.07 12.73
N LYS A 179 -5.63 11.39 12.75
CA LYS A 179 -6.70 12.08 12.04
C LYS A 179 -6.23 12.29 10.61
N SER A 180 -6.94 11.74 9.64
CA SER A 180 -6.71 12.07 8.24
C SER A 180 -7.24 13.49 7.98
N SER A 181 -6.42 14.50 8.31
CA SER A 181 -6.67 15.91 7.98
C SER A 181 -6.89 16.17 6.48
N HIS A 182 -6.67 15.15 5.63
CA HIS A 182 -6.90 15.17 4.18
C HIS A 182 -7.76 14.01 3.66
N SER A 183 -8.43 13.21 4.51
CA SER A 183 -9.38 12.23 3.95
C SER A 183 -10.58 12.99 3.39
N LYS A 184 -10.90 12.71 2.12
CA LYS A 184 -12.19 13.12 1.57
C LYS A 184 -13.27 12.43 2.41
N LEU A 185 -14.37 13.15 2.70
CA LEU A 185 -15.53 12.59 3.38
C LEU A 185 -15.87 11.21 2.79
N GLY A 186 -15.84 10.16 3.62
CA GLY A 186 -16.31 8.81 3.26
C GLY A 186 -15.24 7.73 3.05
N GLN A 187 -13.94 8.03 3.00
CA GLN A 187 -12.90 6.99 2.97
C GLN A 187 -12.36 6.70 4.37
N ALA A 188 -12.58 5.47 4.86
CA ALA A 188 -11.89 4.99 6.05
C ALA A 188 -10.36 5.06 5.80
N PRO A 189 -9.59 5.70 6.69
CA PRO A 189 -8.13 5.69 6.60
C PRO A 189 -7.61 4.25 6.48
N ALA A 190 -6.56 4.01 5.71
CA ALA A 190 -5.98 2.68 5.47
C ALA A 190 -5.83 1.85 6.76
N VAL A 191 -5.38 2.50 7.84
CA VAL A 191 -5.26 1.89 9.18
C VAL A 191 -6.63 1.54 9.77
N GLN A 192 -7.63 2.41 9.67
CA GLN A 192 -8.99 2.12 10.14
C GLN A 192 -9.60 0.93 9.39
N SER A 193 -9.42 0.84 8.07
CA SER A 193 -9.86 -0.33 7.29
C SER A 193 -9.20 -1.63 7.78
N ALA A 194 -7.91 -1.58 8.13
CA ALA A 194 -7.21 -2.73 8.70
C ALA A 194 -7.78 -3.10 10.08
N LEU A 195 -8.06 -2.12 10.95
CA LEU A 195 -8.70 -2.38 12.25
C LEU A 195 -10.11 -2.95 12.11
N ASP A 196 -10.92 -2.41 11.21
CA ASP A 196 -12.31 -2.86 11.02
C ASP A 196 -12.34 -4.30 10.50
N LEU A 197 -11.47 -4.64 9.55
CA LEU A 197 -11.32 -6.00 9.05
C LEU A 197 -10.82 -6.94 10.15
N PHE A 198 -9.82 -6.52 10.92
CA PHE A 198 -9.22 -7.33 11.98
C PHE A 198 -10.23 -7.60 13.10
N ALA A 199 -11.00 -6.58 13.50
CA ALA A 199 -12.08 -6.74 14.45
C ALA A 199 -13.16 -7.67 13.95
N LYS A 200 -13.52 -7.60 12.67
CA LYS A 200 -14.49 -8.52 12.07
C LYS A 200 -14.03 -9.98 12.12
N GLU A 201 -12.74 -10.23 11.96
CA GLU A 201 -12.17 -11.59 12.03
C GLU A 201 -12.06 -12.12 13.47
N HIS A 202 -11.96 -11.23 14.46
CA HIS A 202 -11.63 -11.58 15.84
C HIS A 202 -12.64 -11.03 16.87
N GLN A 203 -13.91 -10.87 16.47
CA GLN A 203 -14.95 -10.19 17.27
C GLN A 203 -15.10 -10.75 18.70
N GLU A 204 -14.88 -12.05 18.88
CA GLU A 204 -15.01 -12.71 20.18
C GLU A 204 -13.75 -12.61 21.06
N ALA A 205 -12.59 -12.32 20.44
CA ALA A 205 -11.29 -12.37 21.10
C ALA A 205 -10.70 -10.98 21.38
N ILE A 206 -11.25 -9.91 20.79
CA ILE A 206 -10.80 -8.53 21.00
C ILE A 206 -11.95 -7.59 21.31
N SER A 207 -11.64 -6.48 21.98
CA SER A 207 -12.49 -5.31 22.08
C SER A 207 -11.76 -4.11 21.50
N LEU A 208 -12.40 -3.43 20.54
CA LEU A 208 -11.98 -2.13 20.03
C LEU A 208 -12.96 -1.06 20.50
N GLN A 209 -12.46 -0.04 21.19
CA GLN A 209 -13.26 1.08 21.64
C GLN A 209 -12.67 2.40 21.14
N LYS A 210 -13.39 3.10 20.27
CA LYS A 210 -13.00 4.44 19.82
C LYS A 210 -13.08 5.43 20.98
N ASN A 211 -12.08 6.28 21.11
CA ASN A 211 -12.10 7.35 22.10
C ASN A 211 -13.11 8.44 21.68
N GLN A 212 -14.07 8.74 22.54
CA GLN A 212 -15.15 9.69 22.27
C GLN A 212 -14.65 11.14 22.09
N PHE A 213 -13.53 11.49 22.72
CA PHE A 213 -12.93 12.83 22.66
C PHE A 213 -11.86 12.95 21.57
N ASN A 214 -11.29 11.83 21.13
CA ASN A 214 -10.30 11.80 20.08
C ASN A 214 -10.53 10.63 19.12
N THR A 215 -11.23 10.89 18.02
CA THR A 215 -11.55 9.90 16.98
C THR A 215 -10.33 9.30 16.28
N GLY A 216 -9.14 9.89 16.45
CA GLY A 216 -7.87 9.32 15.98
C GLY A 216 -7.26 8.30 16.94
N VAL A 217 -7.93 7.97 18.05
CA VAL A 217 -7.46 7.05 19.07
C VAL A 217 -8.47 5.92 19.27
N THR A 218 -7.98 4.68 19.25
CA THR A 218 -8.76 3.47 19.53
C THR A 218 -8.06 2.66 20.62
N PHE A 219 -8.81 2.27 21.64
CA PHE A 219 -8.36 1.32 22.64
C PHE A 219 -8.55 -0.10 22.12
N PHE A 220 -7.48 -0.88 22.15
CA PHE A 220 -7.48 -2.30 21.85
C PHE A 220 -7.30 -3.07 23.14
N LYS A 221 -8.17 -4.04 23.37
CA LYS A 221 -8.06 -4.98 24.49
C LYS A 221 -8.17 -6.41 23.99
N LYS A 222 -7.20 -7.25 24.36
CA LYS A 222 -7.27 -8.70 24.15
C LYS A 222 -8.14 -9.33 25.22
N LEU A 223 -9.22 -10.00 24.81
CA LEU A 223 -10.16 -10.69 25.68
C LEU A 223 -9.79 -12.15 25.86
N GLN A 224 -9.31 -12.79 24.79
CA GLN A 224 -8.91 -14.20 24.77
C GLN A 224 -7.68 -14.40 23.87
N PRO A 225 -6.93 -15.52 24.01
CA PRO A 225 -5.90 -15.90 23.06
C PRO A 225 -6.46 -16.00 21.63
N ILE A 226 -5.70 -15.51 20.66
CA ILE A 226 -6.11 -15.50 19.25
C ILE A 226 -5.33 -16.56 18.48
N ASP A 227 -6.04 -17.57 17.96
CA ASP A 227 -5.46 -18.52 17.01
C ASP A 227 -5.43 -17.89 15.62
N ILE A 228 -4.25 -17.41 15.28
CA ILE A 228 -4.02 -16.61 14.07
C ILE A 228 -3.68 -17.49 12.84
N SER A 229 -3.56 -18.80 13.04
CA SER A 229 -3.25 -19.78 11.99
C SER A 229 -4.40 -19.99 11.00
N LYS A 230 -5.64 -19.68 11.42
CA LYS A 230 -6.87 -19.90 10.65
C LYS A 230 -7.26 -18.72 9.76
N THR A 231 -6.66 -17.56 9.95
CA THR A 231 -7.25 -16.28 9.49
C THR A 231 -6.65 -15.75 8.20
N ILE A 232 -5.39 -16.09 7.91
CA ILE A 232 -4.63 -15.45 6.82
C ILE A 232 -5.22 -15.72 5.42
N ASN A 233 -5.96 -16.81 5.23
CA ASN A 233 -6.42 -17.26 3.91
C ASN A 233 -7.86 -16.88 3.52
N LYS A 234 -8.70 -16.36 4.43
CA LYS A 234 -10.17 -16.40 4.23
C LYS A 234 -10.87 -15.06 3.89
N ALA A 235 -10.26 -13.91 4.16
CA ALA A 235 -11.01 -12.63 4.15
C ALA A 235 -10.81 -11.71 2.92
N TRP A 236 -9.85 -12.01 2.06
CA TRP A 236 -9.35 -11.02 1.08
C TRP A 236 -10.19 -10.90 -0.20
N SER A 237 -10.91 -11.95 -0.60
CA SER A 237 -11.74 -11.94 -1.81
C SER A 237 -13.04 -11.13 -1.67
N GLY A 238 -13.56 -10.96 -0.45
CA GLY A 238 -14.87 -10.32 -0.20
C GLY A 238 -14.83 -8.79 -0.07
N HIS A 239 -13.78 -8.24 0.57
CA HIS A 239 -13.75 -6.80 0.89
C HIS A 239 -13.45 -5.91 -0.34
N LEU A 240 -12.65 -6.41 -1.27
CA LEU A 240 -12.36 -5.72 -2.55
C LEU A 240 -13.59 -5.63 -3.46
N LEU A 241 -14.57 -6.53 -3.37
CA LEU A 241 -15.80 -6.45 -4.16
C LEU A 241 -16.76 -5.37 -3.64
N ALA A 242 -16.70 -5.02 -2.35
CA ALA A 242 -17.55 -4.00 -1.75
C ALA A 242 -17.03 -2.58 -2.02
N GLU A 243 -15.72 -2.34 -1.88
CA GLU A 243 -15.12 -1.03 -2.15
C GLU A 243 -15.04 -0.71 -3.66
N ASN A 244 -14.84 -1.71 -4.53
CA ASN A 244 -14.83 -1.49 -5.99
C ASN A 244 -16.23 -1.29 -6.60
N ARG A 245 -17.33 -1.66 -5.92
CA ARG A 245 -18.69 -1.33 -6.39
C ARG A 245 -19.03 0.15 -6.18
N GLN A 246 -18.49 0.79 -5.15
CA GLN A 246 -18.72 2.21 -4.91
C GLN A 246 -17.89 3.13 -5.82
N LEU A 247 -16.79 2.63 -6.39
CA LEU A 247 -15.95 3.39 -7.33
C LEU A 247 -16.33 3.20 -8.82
N ASN A 248 -17.25 2.30 -9.13
CA ASN A 248 -17.74 2.03 -10.50
C ASN A 248 -19.19 2.50 -10.74
N LEU A 249 -19.75 3.29 -9.81
CA LEU A 249 -21.04 3.96 -9.96
C LEU A 249 -20.84 5.47 -9.80
N THR A 250 -20.20 6.10 -10.80
CA THR A 250 -20.45 7.47 -11.28
C THR A 250 -19.54 7.80 -12.44
#